data_AF-A0A7J2S5T7-F1
#
_entry.id   AF-A0A7J2S5T7-F1
#
_cell.length_a   1.000
_cell.length_b   1.000
_cell.length_c   1.000
_cell.angle_alpha   90.00
_cell.angle_beta   90.00
_cell.angle_gamma   90.00
#
_symmetry.space_group_name_H-M   'P 1'
#
loop_
_entity.id
_entity.type
_entity.pdbx_description
1 polymer ?
#
loop_
_entity_poly.entity_id
_entity_poly.type
_entity_poly.pdbx_seq_one_letter_code
_entity_poly.pdbx_strand_id
1 'polypeptide(L)'
;MNNKITKFSDNYLPFILVGLIVISVVLSVGTLVIRYQLGPLGLLMINTCIVGEILAVFALLLKNKTLAGISIPSLLWFGIGGRLNFSGSWLSAMHLTHVLMVLMSIYLVYLVWKVIKGKKRPFWVGIGIGVFLVLFLLFMMGWFYSTHPEAYDILLDVGWHGPEFR
;
A
#
# COMPACT_ATOMS: atom_id res chain seq x y z
N MET A 1 -4.26 -34.56 1.20
CA MET A 1 -4.65 -33.27 1.85
C MET A 1 -4.32 -32.01 1.05
N ASN A 2 -3.57 -32.08 -0.07
CA ASN A 2 -3.10 -30.88 -0.81
C ASN A 2 -4.15 -30.09 -1.62
N ASN A 3 -5.32 -30.67 -1.92
CA ASN A 3 -6.28 -30.06 -2.87
C ASN A 3 -7.27 -29.04 -2.25
N LYS A 4 -7.52 -29.10 -0.93
CA LYS A 4 -8.47 -28.18 -0.27
C LYS A 4 -7.82 -26.82 0.04
N ILE A 5 -6.58 -26.83 0.51
CA ILE A 5 -5.85 -25.61 0.91
C ILE A 5 -5.52 -24.74 -0.33
N THR A 6 -5.10 -25.35 -1.43
CA THR A 6 -4.87 -24.65 -2.70
C THR A 6 -6.15 -24.04 -3.25
N LYS A 7 -7.26 -24.80 -3.24
CA LYS A 7 -8.57 -24.29 -3.69
C LYS A 7 -9.07 -23.11 -2.84
N PHE A 8 -8.76 -23.07 -1.54
CA PHE A 8 -9.09 -21.93 -0.69
C PHE A 8 -8.25 -20.69 -1.03
N SER A 9 -6.92 -20.86 -1.08
CA SER A 9 -5.95 -19.81 -1.40
C SER A 9 -6.18 -19.18 -2.78
N ASP A 10 -6.61 -19.97 -3.76
CA ASP A 10 -6.78 -19.50 -5.14
C ASP A 10 -8.13 -18.80 -5.38
N ASN A 11 -9.16 -19.11 -4.57
CA ASN A 11 -10.53 -18.66 -4.84
C ASN A 11 -11.10 -17.70 -3.80
N TYR A 12 -10.68 -17.75 -2.52
CA TYR A 12 -11.29 -16.95 -1.46
C TYR A 12 -10.32 -15.94 -0.86
N LEU A 13 -9.04 -16.33 -0.71
CA LEU A 13 -8.02 -15.47 -0.13
C LEU A 13 -7.85 -14.12 -0.87
N PRO A 14 -7.91 -14.02 -2.22
CA PRO A 14 -7.87 -12.73 -2.92
C PRO A 14 -8.99 -11.79 -2.46
N PHE A 15 -10.23 -12.30 -2.34
CA PHE A 15 -11.38 -11.48 -1.98
C PHE A 15 -11.35 -11.05 -0.51
N ILE A 16 -10.89 -11.92 0.38
CA ILE A 16 -10.67 -11.59 1.79
C ILE A 16 -9.62 -10.47 1.89
N LEU A 17 -8.50 -10.62 1.18
CA LEU A 17 -7.42 -9.65 1.17
C LEU A 17 -7.84 -8.29 0.55
N VAL A 18 -8.62 -8.30 -0.53
CA VAL A 18 -9.22 -7.09 -1.09
C VAL A 18 -10.15 -6.44 -0.07
N GLY A 19 -11.04 -7.21 0.57
CA GLY A 19 -11.96 -6.71 1.57
C GLY A 19 -11.23 -6.06 2.76
N LEU A 20 -10.18 -6.70 3.26
CA LEU A 20 -9.36 -6.18 4.35
C LEU A 20 -8.66 -4.88 3.96
N ILE A 21 -8.02 -4.81 2.77
CA ILE A 21 -7.40 -3.56 2.29
C ILE A 21 -8.43 -2.46 2.15
N VAL A 22 -9.58 -2.73 1.51
CA VAL A 22 -10.61 -1.70 1.27
C VAL A 22 -11.13 -1.15 2.60
N ILE A 23 -11.39 -2.01 3.58
CA ILE A 23 -11.80 -1.57 4.93
C ILE A 23 -10.68 -0.73 5.58
N SER A 24 -9.42 -1.17 5.49
CA SER A 24 -8.28 -0.44 6.03
C SER A 24 -8.16 0.97 5.45
N VAL A 25 -8.28 1.08 4.12
CA VAL A 25 -8.25 2.33 3.37
C VAL A 25 -9.40 3.24 3.79
N VAL A 26 -10.63 2.72 3.84
CA VAL A 26 -11.82 3.51 4.22
C VAL A 26 -11.69 4.03 5.65
N LEU A 27 -11.21 3.22 6.59
CA LEU A 27 -10.98 3.65 7.96
C LEU A 27 -9.89 4.73 8.05
N SER A 28 -8.78 4.55 7.33
CA SER A 28 -7.67 5.51 7.29
C SER A 28 -8.11 6.86 6.70
N VAL A 29 -8.71 6.84 5.50
CA VAL A 29 -9.22 8.04 4.82
C VAL A 29 -10.33 8.69 5.63
N GLY A 30 -11.27 7.91 6.16
CA GLY A 30 -12.36 8.43 6.99
C GLY A 30 -11.85 9.17 8.22
N THR A 31 -10.85 8.62 8.91
CA THR A 31 -10.22 9.27 10.07
C THR A 31 -9.59 10.61 9.68
N LEU A 32 -8.86 10.65 8.56
CA LEU A 32 -8.22 11.88 8.07
C LEU A 32 -9.23 12.95 7.64
N VAL A 33 -10.30 12.56 6.95
CA VAL A 33 -11.36 13.48 6.51
C VAL A 33 -12.11 14.05 7.70
N ILE A 34 -12.51 13.20 8.65
CA ILE A 34 -13.29 13.63 9.83
C ILE A 34 -12.45 14.56 10.73
N ARG A 35 -11.16 14.25 10.92
CA ARG A 35 -10.30 14.98 11.87
C ARG A 35 -9.68 16.25 11.28
N TYR A 36 -9.31 16.26 10.00
CA TYR A 36 -8.50 17.34 9.42
C TYR A 36 -9.13 18.02 8.19
N GLN A 37 -10.30 17.56 7.71
CA GLN A 37 -11.02 18.18 6.57
C GLN A 37 -10.15 18.39 5.32
N LEU A 38 -9.21 17.47 5.08
CA LEU A 38 -8.25 17.59 3.98
C LEU A 38 -8.93 17.50 2.61
N GLY A 39 -8.47 18.33 1.68
CA GLY A 39 -8.83 18.19 0.26
C GLY A 39 -8.21 16.93 -0.37
N PRO A 40 -8.64 16.53 -1.59
CA PRO A 40 -8.20 15.30 -2.23
C PRO A 40 -6.67 15.16 -2.37
N LEU A 41 -5.98 16.26 -2.69
CA LEU A 41 -4.52 16.25 -2.81
C LEU A 41 -3.83 16.06 -1.44
N GLY A 42 -4.29 16.76 -0.40
CA GLY A 42 -3.75 16.60 0.96
C GLY A 42 -3.98 15.20 1.50
N LEU A 43 -5.15 14.61 1.26
CA LEU A 43 -5.43 13.21 1.59
C LEU A 43 -4.48 12.25 0.88
N LEU A 44 -4.25 12.46 -0.43
CA LEU A 44 -3.33 11.62 -1.18
C LEU A 44 -1.90 11.75 -0.66
N MET A 45 -1.43 12.95 -0.32
CA MET A 45 -0.05 13.16 0.14
C MET A 45 0.18 12.60 1.55
N ILE A 46 -0.78 12.80 2.47
CA ILE A 46 -0.70 12.24 3.84
C ILE A 46 -0.88 10.71 3.82
N ASN A 47 -1.72 10.18 2.93
CA ASN A 47 -1.95 8.75 2.77
C ASN A 47 -1.40 8.22 1.44
N THR A 48 -0.16 8.56 1.10
CA THR A 48 0.45 8.23 -0.21
C THR A 48 0.52 6.73 -0.48
N CYS A 49 0.54 5.92 0.59
CA CYS A 49 0.53 4.46 0.49
C CYS A 49 -0.72 3.88 -0.20
N ILE A 50 -1.84 4.62 -0.23
CA ILE A 50 -3.09 4.21 -0.89
C ILE A 50 -2.91 3.89 -2.37
N VAL A 51 -1.92 4.52 -3.04
CA VAL A 51 -1.64 4.28 -4.46
C VAL A 51 -1.22 2.82 -4.67
N GLY A 52 -0.34 2.30 -3.81
CA GLY A 52 0.10 0.91 -3.87
C GLY A 52 -1.02 -0.07 -3.57
N GLU A 53 -1.88 0.26 -2.62
CA GLU A 53 -3.03 -0.57 -2.23
C GLU A 53 -4.07 -0.68 -3.34
N ILE A 54 -4.42 0.44 -3.98
CA ILE A 54 -5.34 0.46 -5.13
C ILE A 54 -4.79 -0.39 -6.27
N LEU A 55 -3.51 -0.22 -6.62
CA LEU A 55 -2.86 -1.03 -7.66
C LEU A 55 -2.86 -2.52 -7.30
N ALA A 56 -2.67 -2.85 -6.02
CA ALA A 56 -2.71 -4.22 -5.53
C ALA A 56 -4.11 -4.84 -5.66
N VAL A 57 -5.16 -4.09 -5.31
CA VAL A 57 -6.55 -4.51 -5.49
C VAL A 57 -6.82 -4.81 -6.97
N PHE A 58 -6.45 -3.91 -7.87
CA PHE A 58 -6.60 -4.17 -9.31
C PHE A 58 -5.76 -5.37 -9.79
N ALA A 59 -4.53 -5.53 -9.28
CA ALA A 59 -3.69 -6.67 -9.59
C ALA A 59 -4.35 -8.01 -9.20
N LEU A 60 -5.00 -8.06 -8.03
CA LEU A 60 -5.75 -9.23 -7.55
C LEU A 60 -6.98 -9.51 -8.40
N LEU A 61 -7.84 -8.51 -8.57
CA LEU A 61 -9.13 -8.66 -9.28
C LEU A 61 -8.92 -9.03 -10.76
N LEU A 62 -7.95 -8.39 -11.41
CA LEU A 62 -7.65 -8.60 -12.83
C LEU A 62 -6.64 -9.73 -13.07
N LYS A 63 -6.08 -10.33 -12.01
CA LYS A 63 -4.99 -11.33 -12.08
C LYS A 63 -3.85 -10.84 -12.98
N ASN A 64 -3.48 -9.56 -12.87
CA ASN A 64 -2.54 -8.90 -13.77
C ASN A 64 -1.12 -8.87 -13.17
N LYS A 65 -0.17 -9.53 -13.86
CA LYS A 65 1.23 -9.63 -13.41
C LYS A 65 1.96 -8.29 -13.38
N THR A 66 1.68 -7.41 -14.33
CA THR A 66 2.34 -6.10 -14.40
C THR A 66 1.88 -5.24 -13.23
N LEU A 67 0.57 -5.16 -12.98
CA LEU A 67 0.03 -4.43 -11.82
C LEU A 67 0.54 -5.02 -10.51
N ALA A 68 0.62 -6.35 -10.39
CA ALA A 68 1.19 -7.00 -9.22
C ALA A 68 2.66 -6.56 -9.00
N GLY A 69 3.45 -6.53 -10.08
CA GLY A 69 4.82 -6.03 -10.04
C GLY A 69 4.93 -4.55 -9.66
N ILE A 70 4.08 -3.68 -10.23
CA ILE A 70 4.09 -2.23 -9.93
C ILE A 70 3.75 -1.98 -8.46
N SER A 71 2.82 -2.76 -7.90
CA SER A 71 2.33 -2.55 -6.53
C SER A 71 3.38 -2.89 -5.47
N ILE A 72 4.15 -3.97 -5.67
CA ILE A 72 5.04 -4.54 -4.65
C ILE A 72 6.05 -3.52 -4.07
N PRO A 73 6.82 -2.75 -4.86
CA PRO A 73 7.77 -1.79 -4.31
C PRO A 73 7.11 -0.79 -3.35
N SER A 74 5.97 -0.22 -3.75
CA SER A 74 5.22 0.72 -2.90
C SER A 74 4.66 0.05 -1.65
N LEU A 75 4.08 -1.14 -1.79
CA LEU A 75 3.53 -1.89 -0.67
C LEU A 75 4.61 -2.27 0.36
N LEU A 76 5.81 -2.67 -0.09
CA LEU A 76 6.92 -3.01 0.80
C LEU A 76 7.54 -1.76 1.43
N TRP A 77 7.77 -0.70 0.65
CA TRP A 77 8.35 0.54 1.16
C TRP A 77 7.45 1.16 2.23
N PHE A 78 6.18 1.39 1.91
CA PHE A 78 5.26 1.98 2.86
C PHE A 78 4.78 0.99 3.93
N GLY A 79 4.73 -0.31 3.64
CA GLY A 79 4.38 -1.33 4.63
C GLY A 79 5.46 -1.48 5.70
N ILE A 80 6.71 -1.73 5.31
CA ILE A 80 7.82 -1.86 6.26
C ILE A 80 8.21 -0.50 6.83
N GLY A 81 8.41 0.50 5.96
CA GLY A 81 8.82 1.84 6.36
C GLY A 81 7.77 2.54 7.21
N GLY A 82 6.49 2.48 6.82
CA GLY A 82 5.41 3.02 7.64
C GLY A 82 5.30 2.31 8.99
N ARG A 83 5.48 0.99 9.03
CA ARG A 83 5.56 0.26 10.31
C ARG A 83 6.69 0.77 11.21
N LEU A 84 7.85 1.12 10.66
CA LEU A 84 9.00 1.56 11.45
C LEU A 84 8.91 3.04 11.86
N ASN A 85 8.28 3.87 11.03
CA ASN A 85 8.30 5.32 11.18
C ASN A 85 7.05 5.89 11.86
N PHE A 86 5.95 5.14 11.95
CA PHE A 86 4.76 5.60 12.66
C PHE A 86 4.74 5.10 14.11
N SER A 87 4.47 6.02 15.03
CA SER A 87 4.20 5.74 16.44
C SER A 87 2.77 5.26 16.67
N GLY A 88 2.51 4.60 17.80
CA GLY A 88 1.18 4.12 18.18
C GLY A 88 1.17 2.68 18.67
N SER A 89 -0.01 2.21 19.08
CA SER A 89 -0.17 0.83 19.53
C SER A 89 -0.08 -0.15 18.35
N TRP A 90 0.44 -1.34 18.61
CA TRP A 90 0.49 -2.46 17.65
C TRP A 90 -0.88 -2.81 17.05
N LEU A 91 -1.97 -2.47 17.74
CA LEU A 91 -3.35 -2.76 17.35
C LEU A 91 -4.04 -1.57 16.67
N SER A 92 -3.33 -0.46 16.46
CA SER A 92 -3.91 0.70 15.77
C SER A 92 -4.18 0.40 14.29
N ALA A 93 -5.20 1.06 13.73
CA ALA A 93 -5.58 0.90 12.32
C ALA A 93 -4.43 1.23 11.35
N MET A 94 -3.58 2.20 11.71
CA MET A 94 -2.38 2.57 10.97
C MET A 94 -1.39 1.40 10.90
N HIS A 95 -1.06 0.79 12.04
CA HIS A 95 -0.16 -0.36 12.11
C HIS A 95 -0.72 -1.58 11.38
N LEU A 96 -2.03 -1.82 11.51
CA LEU A 96 -2.72 -2.87 10.77
C LEU A 96 -2.61 -2.68 9.26
N THR A 97 -2.81 -1.46 8.76
CA THR A 97 -2.68 -1.11 7.34
C THR A 97 -1.29 -1.48 6.83
N HIS A 98 -0.24 -1.02 7.51
CA HIS A 98 1.15 -1.30 7.12
C HIS A 98 1.48 -2.81 7.11
N VAL A 99 0.97 -3.58 8.09
CA VAL A 99 1.13 -5.04 8.09
C VAL A 99 0.38 -5.68 6.91
N LEU A 100 -0.85 -5.24 6.62
CA LEU A 100 -1.62 -5.71 5.47
C LEU A 100 -0.90 -5.45 4.14
N MET A 101 -0.23 -4.30 3.99
CA MET A 101 0.56 -3.99 2.80
C MET A 101 1.72 -4.99 2.59
N VAL A 102 2.43 -5.36 3.66
CA VAL A 102 3.50 -6.38 3.58
C VAL A 102 2.92 -7.75 3.22
N LEU A 103 1.84 -8.17 3.89
CA LEU A 103 1.17 -9.44 3.59
C LEU A 103 0.64 -9.49 2.16
N MET A 104 0.08 -8.39 1.67
CA MET A 104 -0.37 -8.23 0.30
C MET A 104 0.79 -8.38 -0.69
N SER A 105 1.94 -7.78 -0.41
CA SER A 105 3.15 -7.93 -1.25
C SER A 105 3.57 -9.39 -1.37
N ILE A 106 3.64 -10.09 -0.25
CA ILE A 106 3.99 -11.52 -0.20
C ILE A 106 2.97 -12.34 -1.01
N TYR A 107 1.67 -12.04 -0.84
CA TYR A 107 0.62 -12.73 -1.55
C TYR A 107 0.65 -12.47 -3.06
N LEU A 108 0.94 -11.24 -3.51
CA LEU A 108 1.08 -10.92 -4.93
C LEU A 108 2.23 -11.70 -5.59
N VAL A 109 3.36 -11.87 -4.89
CA VAL A 109 4.46 -12.73 -5.35
C VAL A 109 3.98 -14.18 -5.49
N TYR A 110 3.30 -14.71 -4.46
CA TYR A 110 2.71 -16.05 -4.50
C TYR A 110 1.73 -16.21 -5.67
N LEU A 111 0.80 -15.26 -5.85
CA LEU A 111 -0.21 -15.26 -6.90
C LEU A 111 0.45 -15.30 -8.28
N VAL A 112 1.44 -14.44 -8.51
CA VAL A 112 2.17 -14.42 -9.77
C VAL A 112 2.90 -15.72 -10.01
N TRP A 113 3.52 -16.33 -9.00
CA TRP A 113 4.34 -17.52 -9.19
C TRP A 113 3.51 -18.80 -9.35
N LYS A 114 2.48 -18.99 -8.51
CA LYS A 114 1.73 -20.24 -8.38
C LYS A 114 0.38 -20.23 -9.10
N VAL A 115 -0.28 -19.08 -9.17
CA VAL A 115 -1.67 -19.01 -9.69
C VAL A 115 -1.67 -18.54 -11.14
N ILE A 116 -0.94 -17.47 -11.46
CA ILE A 116 -0.96 -16.88 -12.80
C ILE A 116 0.07 -17.56 -13.73
N LYS A 117 -0.42 -18.44 -14.60
CA LYS A 117 0.40 -19.17 -15.59
C LYS A 117 1.05 -18.25 -16.64
N GLY A 118 2.11 -18.73 -17.31
CA GLY A 118 2.80 -18.03 -18.40
C GLY A 118 4.02 -17.20 -17.97
N LYS A 119 4.62 -16.47 -18.94
CA LYS A 119 5.87 -15.72 -18.77
C LYS A 119 5.82 -14.74 -17.59
N LYS A 120 6.95 -14.59 -16.88
CA LYS A 120 7.09 -13.69 -15.72
C LYS A 120 7.73 -12.33 -16.06
N ARG A 121 8.20 -12.13 -17.30
CA ARG A 121 8.76 -10.85 -17.76
C ARG A 121 7.87 -9.63 -17.43
N PRO A 122 6.53 -9.66 -17.61
CA PRO A 122 5.69 -8.51 -17.29
C PRO A 122 5.71 -8.13 -15.80
N PHE A 123 5.88 -9.11 -14.91
CA PHE A 123 6.02 -8.87 -13.47
C PHE A 123 7.29 -8.09 -13.17
N TRP A 124 8.44 -8.52 -13.71
CA TRP A 124 9.72 -7.84 -13.51
C TRP A 124 9.75 -6.43 -14.12
N VAL A 125 9.13 -6.24 -15.28
CA VAL A 125 8.93 -4.89 -15.84
C VAL A 125 8.07 -4.04 -14.91
N GLY A 126 6.99 -4.61 -14.36
CA GLY A 126 6.17 -3.96 -13.35
C GLY A 126 6.97 -3.54 -12.12
N ILE A 127 7.85 -4.40 -11.60
CA ILE A 127 8.73 -4.06 -10.47
C ILE A 127 9.58 -2.82 -10.78
N GLY A 128 10.19 -2.75 -11.97
CA GLY A 128 10.97 -1.58 -12.39
C GLY A 128 10.14 -0.29 -12.42
N ILE A 129 8.92 -0.35 -12.96
CA ILE A 129 7.97 0.77 -12.95
C ILE A 129 7.57 1.13 -11.51
N GLY A 130 7.33 0.14 -10.66
CA GLY A 130 6.96 0.34 -9.26
C GLY A 130 8.05 1.02 -8.45
N VAL A 131 9.33 0.70 -8.69
CA VAL A 131 10.46 1.40 -8.05
C VAL A 131 10.48 2.87 -8.47
N PHE A 132 10.33 3.15 -9.77
CA PHE A 132 10.21 4.52 -10.26
C PHE A 132 9.03 5.27 -9.63
N LEU A 133 7.87 4.61 -9.53
CA LEU A 133 6.68 5.18 -8.89
C LEU A 133 6.94 5.55 -7.43
N VAL A 134 7.60 4.68 -6.65
CA VAL A 134 7.93 4.99 -5.24
C VAL A 134 8.83 6.22 -5.15
N LEU A 135 9.89 6.29 -5.95
CA LEU A 135 10.79 7.44 -5.96
C LEU A 135 10.05 8.73 -6.35
N PHE A 136 9.17 8.66 -7.35
CA PHE A 136 8.33 9.79 -7.76
C PHE A 136 7.38 10.23 -6.65
N LEU A 137 6.69 9.29 -5.98
CA LEU A 137 5.79 9.60 -4.87
C LEU A 137 6.54 10.24 -3.70
N LEU A 138 7.74 9.74 -3.35
CA LEU A 138 8.57 10.33 -2.31
C LEU A 138 9.03 11.74 -2.67
N PHE A 139 9.41 11.98 -3.92
CA PHE A 139 9.71 13.32 -4.41
C PHE A 139 8.50 14.26 -4.27
N MET A 140 7.32 13.80 -4.70
CA MET A 140 6.08 14.59 -4.59
C MET A 140 5.70 14.87 -3.13
N MET A 141 5.87 13.91 -2.23
CA MET A 141 5.68 14.11 -0.79
C MET A 141 6.63 15.19 -0.27
N GLY A 142 7.93 15.10 -0.58
CA GLY A 142 8.93 16.10 -0.20
C GLY A 142 8.57 17.50 -0.68
N TRP A 143 8.26 17.62 -1.97
CA TRP A 143 7.82 18.89 -2.56
C TRP A 143 6.53 19.42 -1.91
N PHE A 144 5.54 18.57 -1.68
CA PHE A 144 4.27 18.98 -1.08
C PHE A 144 4.45 19.48 0.34
N TYR A 145 5.18 18.76 1.20
CA TYR A 145 5.41 19.17 2.59
C TYR A 145 6.28 20.43 2.71
N SER A 146 7.21 20.66 1.77
CA SER A 146 7.98 21.90 1.72
C SER A 146 7.13 23.13 1.36
N THR A 147 6.02 22.94 0.64
CA THR A 147 5.14 24.03 0.18
C THR A 147 3.88 24.19 1.02
N HIS A 148 3.51 23.16 1.78
CA HIS A 148 2.33 23.10 2.66
C HIS A 148 2.75 22.59 4.04
N PRO A 149 3.43 23.43 4.86
CA PRO A 149 3.94 23.01 6.17
C PRO A 149 2.84 22.53 7.11
N GLU A 150 1.61 23.03 6.98
CA GLU A 150 0.45 22.57 7.74
C GLU A 150 0.12 21.09 7.48
N ALA A 151 0.39 20.58 6.28
CA ALA A 151 0.21 19.16 5.97
C ALA A 151 1.30 18.30 6.62
N TYR A 152 2.50 18.86 6.81
CA TYR A 152 3.57 18.19 7.53
C TYR A 152 3.26 18.12 9.04
N ASP A 153 2.70 19.17 9.63
CA ASP A 153 2.26 19.16 11.02
C ASP A 153 1.18 18.09 11.26
N ILE A 154 0.25 17.92 10.31
CA ILE A 154 -0.75 16.84 10.36
C ILE A 154 -0.06 15.47 10.28
N LEU A 155 0.94 15.31 9.41
CA LEU A 155 1.71 14.06 9.29
C LEU A 155 2.40 13.70 10.63
N LEU A 156 2.94 14.70 11.33
CA LEU A 156 3.51 14.52 12.67
C LEU A 156 2.45 14.17 13.72
N ASP A 157 1.28 14.82 13.70
CA ASP A 157 0.17 14.54 14.63
C ASP A 157 -0.42 13.13 14.45
N VAL A 158 -0.44 12.60 13.22
CA VAL A 158 -0.79 11.19 13.00
C VAL A 158 0.34 10.23 13.37
N GLY A 159 1.48 10.75 13.82
CA GLY A 159 2.52 9.99 14.52
C GLY A 159 3.74 9.64 13.68
N TRP A 160 4.02 10.34 12.58
CA TRP A 160 5.23 10.14 11.78
C TRP A 160 6.49 10.62 12.50
N HIS A 161 7.53 9.78 12.50
CA HIS A 161 8.87 10.07 13.03
C HIS A 161 9.97 9.65 12.04
N GLY A 162 9.62 9.46 10.77
CA GLY A 162 10.58 9.10 9.73
C GLY A 162 11.42 10.31 9.27
N PRO A 163 12.21 10.15 8.20
CA PRO A 163 13.06 11.23 7.69
C PRO A 163 12.27 12.52 7.42
N GLU A 164 12.89 13.65 7.74
CA GLU A 164 12.30 14.96 7.48
C GLU A 164 12.14 15.18 5.97
N PHE A 165 10.95 15.60 5.58
CA PHE A 165 10.64 16.06 4.24
C PHE A 165 10.79 17.59 4.21
N ARG A 166 12.00 18.09 4.43
CA ARG A 166 12.36 19.52 4.40
C ARG A 166 13.37 19.80 3.30
#